data_AF-A0A6P1MDF3-F1
#
_entry.id   AF-A0A6P1MDF3-F1
#
_cell.length_a   1.000
_cell.length_b   1.000
_cell.length_c   1.000
_cell.angle_alpha   90.00
_cell.angle_beta   90.00
_cell.angle_gamma   90.00
#
_symmetry.space_group_name_H-M   'P 1'
#
loop_
_entity.id
_entity.type
_entity.pdbx_description
1 polymer ?
#
loop_
_entity_poly.entity_id
_entity_poly.type
_entity_poly.pdbx_seq_one_letter_code
_entity_poly.pdbx_strand_id
1 'polypeptide(L)' 'MRTALDLLKEVTNLGFDQQKTLMRIDKILDKELGIESRKPLLDEKLPDHIYGNILSAFREEEKRNRN' A
#
# COMPACT_ATOMS: atom_id res chain seq x y z
N MET A 1 -11.45 -2.85 9.12
CA MET A 1 -9.99 -3.12 9.19
C MET A 1 -9.58 -3.82 7.90
N ARG A 2 -8.64 -3.22 7.16
CA ARG A 2 -8.12 -3.76 5.91
C ARG A 2 -6.67 -4.18 6.10
N THR A 3 -6.19 -5.10 5.28
CA THR A 3 -4.82 -5.64 5.36
C THR A 3 -3.90 -4.96 4.35
N ALA A 4 -2.59 -5.07 4.55
CA ALA A 4 -1.60 -4.67 3.55
C ALA A 4 -1.75 -5.47 2.24
N LEU A 5 -2.24 -6.72 2.31
CA LEU A 5 -2.62 -7.47 1.11
C LEU A 5 -3.78 -6.84 0.34
N ASP A 6 -4.81 -6.35 1.02
CA ASP A 6 -5.94 -5.68 0.37
C ASP A 6 -5.47 -4.43 -0.38
N LEU A 7 -4.54 -3.68 0.23
CA LEU A 7 -3.94 -2.50 -0.38
C LEU A 7 -3.13 -2.88 -1.64
N LEU A 8 -2.32 -3.93 -1.55
CA LEU A 8 -1.56 -4.44 -2.69
C LEU A 8 -2.49 -4.81 -3.84
N LYS A 9 -3.58 -5.54 -3.58
CA LYS A 9 -4.58 -5.94 -4.58
C LYS A 9 -5.24 -4.72 -5.24
N GLU A 10 -5.68 -3.74 -4.44
CA GLU A 10 -6.29 -2.52 -4.97
C GLU A 10 -5.34 -1.78 -5.90
N VAL A 11 -4.09 -1.61 -5.50
CA VAL A 11 -3.10 -0.89 -6.31
C VAL A 11 -2.70 -1.69 -7.56
N THR A 12 -2.56 -3.02 -7.47
CA THR A 12 -2.33 -3.84 -8.68
C THR A 12 -3.48 -3.78 -9.67
N ASN A 13 -4.72 -3.66 -9.18
CA ASN A 13 -5.90 -3.50 -10.04
C ASN A 13 -5.93 -2.15 -10.77
N LEU A 14 -5.20 -1.14 -10.28
CA LEU A 14 -5.00 0.14 -10.98
C LEU A 14 -3.99 0.02 -12.14
N GLY A 15 -3.35 -1.13 -12.30
CA GLY A 15 -2.38 -1.39 -13.38
C GLY A 15 -0.92 -1.21 -12.96
N PHE A 16 -0.64 -1.05 -11.66
CA PHE A 16 0.74 -1.03 -11.17
C PHE A 16 1.33 -2.43 -11.07
N ASP A 17 2.64 -2.52 -11.28
CA ASP A 17 3.40 -3.74 -11.09
C ASP A 17 3.34 -4.21 -9.62
N GLN A 18 3.01 -5.49 -9.41
CA GLN A 18 2.81 -6.05 -8.07
C GLN A 18 4.08 -6.01 -7.23
N GLN A 19 5.25 -6.34 -7.79
CA GLN A 19 6.50 -6.37 -7.02
C GLN A 19 6.94 -4.96 -6.63
N LYS A 20 6.89 -4.00 -7.55
CA LYS A 20 7.20 -2.59 -7.28
C LYS A 20 6.24 -1.99 -6.26
N THR A 21 4.96 -2.33 -6.38
CA THR A 21 3.93 -1.88 -5.44
C THR A 21 4.20 -2.41 -4.05
N LEU A 22 4.49 -3.71 -3.92
CA LEU A 22 4.80 -4.33 -2.63
C LEU A 22 6.00 -3.65 -1.98
N MET A 23 7.11 -3.46 -2.70
CA MET A 23 8.29 -2.76 -2.17
C MET A 23 7.99 -1.32 -1.72
N ARG A 24 7.13 -0.60 -2.43
CA ARG A 24 6.72 0.76 -2.02
C ARG A 24 5.84 0.74 -0.78
N ILE A 25 4.85 -0.16 -0.72
CA ILE A 25 3.99 -0.32 0.44
C ILE A 25 4.86 -0.65 1.66
N ASP A 26 5.77 -1.62 1.53
CA ASP A 26 6.66 -2.02 2.62
C ASP A 26 7.50 -0.85 3.13
N LYS A 27 8.11 -0.09 2.23
CA LYS A 27 8.91 1.10 2.59
C LYS A 27 8.08 2.18 3.30
N ILE A 28 6.83 2.38 2.91
CA ILE A 28 5.95 3.35 3.58
C ILE A 28 5.58 2.83 4.97
N LEU A 29 5.22 1.56 5.08
CA LEU A 29 4.83 0.95 6.35
C LEU A 29 6.00 0.88 7.34
N ASP A 30 7.22 0.59 6.87
CA ASP A 30 8.44 0.65 7.69
C ASP A 30 8.65 2.06 8.27
N LYS A 31 8.29 3.10 7.52
CA LYS A 31 8.41 4.50 7.96
C LYS A 31 7.31 4.90 8.94
N GLU A 32 6.07 4.46 8.71
CA GLU A 32 4.90 4.85 9.52
C GLU A 32 4.75 4.00 10.79
N LEU A 33 5.01 2.70 10.73
CA LEU A 33 4.79 1.74 11.83
C LEU A 33 6.09 1.31 12.53
N GLY A 34 7.25 1.55 11.90
CA GLY A 34 8.53 1.00 12.33
C GLY A 34 8.70 -0.48 11.98
N ILE A 35 9.95 -0.89 11.74
CA ILE A 35 10.30 -2.24 11.25
C ILE A 35 9.88 -3.33 12.25
N GLU A 36 9.88 -3.03 13.55
CA GLU A 36 9.58 -4.02 14.60
C GLU A 36 8.10 -4.40 14.69
N SER A 37 7.19 -3.58 14.15
CA SER A 37 5.74 -3.82 14.19
C SER A 37 5.20 -4.55 12.96
N ARG A 38 6.09 -4.93 12.03
CA ARG A 38 5.73 -5.50 10.73
C ARG A 38 5.21 -6.93 10.90
N LYS A 39 4.17 -7.25 10.14
CA LYS A 39 3.54 -8.58 10.11
C LYS A 39 3.48 -9.09 8.67
N PRO A 40 3.26 -10.40 8.47
CA PRO A 40 2.93 -10.91 7.14
C PRO A 40 1.77 -10.15 6.52
N LEU A 41 1.81 -9.91 5.20
CA LEU A 41 0.82 -9.12 4.44
C LEU A 41 -0.65 -9.45 4.75
N LEU A 42 -0.93 -10.73 4.99
CA LEU A 42 -2.27 -11.26 5.31
C LEU A 42 -2.75 -10.88 6.71
N ASP A 43 -1.82 -10.75 7.66
CA ASP A 43 -2.12 -10.50 9.08
C ASP A 43 -1.84 -9.05 9.51
N GLU A 44 -1.16 -8.29 8.65
CA GLU A 44 -0.85 -6.89 8.84
C GLU A 44 -2.07 -6.02 8.59
N LYS A 45 -2.85 -5.81 9.65
CA LYS A 45 -3.99 -4.90 9.66
C LYS A 45 -3.49 -3.45 9.68
N LEU A 46 -3.91 -2.68 8.68
CA LEU A 46 -3.59 -1.27 8.58
C LEU A 46 -4.71 -0.42 9.19
N PRO A 47 -4.37 0.62 9.96
CA PRO A 47 -5.31 1.68 10.30
C PRO A 47 -5.89 2.32 9.04
N ASP A 48 -7.17 2.70 9.07
CA ASP A 48 -7.86 3.23 7.89
C ASP A 48 -7.18 4.50 7.32
N HIS A 49 -6.56 5.32 8.18
CA HIS A 49 -5.81 6.50 7.75
C HIS A 49 -4.53 6.14 6.97
N ILE A 50 -3.75 5.14 7.42
CA ILE A 50 -2.56 4.66 6.70
C ILE A 50 -2.99 4.05 5.37
N TYR A 51 -4.00 3.18 5.40
CA TYR A 51 -4.53 2.54 4.20
C TYR A 51 -4.98 3.58 3.17
N GLY A 52 -5.79 4.56 3.60
CA GLY A 52 -6.33 5.61 2.76
C GLY A 52 -5.25 6.52 2.19
N ASN A 53 -4.24 6.89 2.99
CA ASN A 53 -3.13 7.74 2.55
C ASN A 53 -2.30 7.05 1.45
N ILE A 54 -1.93 5.78 1.65
CA ILE A 54 -1.13 5.04 0.67
C ILE A 54 -1.92 4.85 -0.62
N LEU A 55 -3.17 4.38 -0.53
CA LEU A 55 -4.02 4.16 -1.69
C LEU A 55 -4.25 5.45 -2.49
N SER A 56 -4.48 6.57 -1.81
CA SER A 56 -4.70 7.87 -2.47
C SER A 56 -3.45 8.30 -3.25
N ALA A 57 -2.25 8.11 -2.69
CA ALA A 57 -1.00 8.42 -3.39
C ALA A 57 -0.85 7.63 -4.71
N PHE A 58 -1.17 6.33 -4.70
CA PHE A 58 -1.16 5.51 -5.91
C PHE A 58 -2.24 5.93 -6.91
N ARG A 59 -3.45 6.27 -6.46
CA ARG A 59 -4.53 6.78 -7.32
C ARG A 59 -4.16 8.10 -7.98
N GLU A 60 -3.49 8.99 -7.26
CA GLU A 60 -3.01 10.26 -7.83
C GLU A 60 -1.88 10.06 -8.84
N GLU A 61 -0.98 9.10 -8.61
CA GLU A 61 0.07 8.74 -9.55
C GLU A 61 -0.50 8.11 -10.82
N GLU A 62 -1.48 7.23 -10.68
CA GLU A 62 -2.16 6.60 -11.80
C GLU A 62 -2.87 7.63 -12.69
N LYS A 63 -3.60 8.57 -12.07
CA LYS A 63 -4.22 9.69 -12.78
C LYS A 63 -3.20 10.55 -13.52
N ARG A 64 -2.04 10.81 -12.91
CA ARG A 64 -0.95 11.57 -13.53
C ARG A 64 -0.30 10.84 -14.69
N ASN A 65 -0.15 9.52 -14.60
CA ASN A 65 0.44 8.71 -15.66
C ASN A 65 -0.49 8.51 -16.87
N ARG A 66 -1.79 8.76 -16.71
CA ARG A 66 -2.81 8.67 -17.78
C ARG A 66 -3.11 10.00 -18.48
N ASN A 67 -2.60 11.12 -17.97
CA ASN A 67 -2.77 12.47 -18.53
C ASN A 67 -1.54 12.91 -19.30
#